data_AF-A0A5C4Y9K3-F1
#
_entry.id   AF-A0A5C4Y9K3-F1
#
_cell.length_a   1.000
_cell.length_b   1.000
_cell.length_c   1.000
_cell.angle_alpha   90.00
_cell.angle_beta   90.00
_cell.angle_gamma   90.00
#
_symmetry.space_group_name_H-M   'P 1'
#
loop_
_entity.id
_entity.type
_entity.pdbx_description
1 polymer ?
#
loop_
_entity_poly.entity_id
_entity_poly.type
_entity_poly.pdbx_seq_one_letter_code
_entity_poly.pdbx_strand_id
1 'polypeptide(L)'
;MKASEWLVRATQDLPAGVTARVKADTLAHLQDAGVDEGADVRPLLGRPDDTAAELRRLYLTNDEWLELLTGGKNRQGFNLSDWPLLGAPMLLWLVSSSNDAFFHVPFHGVWSVRGLLLLLVVVTLWLTQRLHPVRRRKWRLWMFMVCFMFIQWPTATELLFGGRSWLALPVLTLWLAYGTRVQLGRDARLARTLALEGEQA
;
A
#
# COMPACT_ATOMS: atom_id res chain seq x y z
N MET A 1 16.42 -30.26 13.52
CA MET A 1 16.10 -29.75 12.17
C MET A 1 17.28 -28.94 11.70
N LYS A 2 17.79 -29.23 10.50
CA LYS A 2 19.01 -28.58 9.97
C LYS A 2 18.72 -27.14 9.55
N ALA A 3 19.75 -26.30 9.49
CA ALA A 3 19.64 -24.90 9.08
C ALA A 3 18.99 -24.73 7.69
N SER A 4 19.39 -25.56 6.73
CA SER A 4 18.86 -25.52 5.36
C SER A 4 17.36 -25.83 5.29
N GLU A 5 16.91 -26.84 6.02
CA GLU A 5 15.50 -27.24 6.10
C GLU A 5 14.66 -26.18 6.82
N TRP A 6 15.21 -25.61 7.90
CA TRP A 6 14.57 -24.50 8.62
C TRP A 6 14.39 -23.28 7.71
N LEU A 7 15.42 -22.91 6.95
CA LEU A 7 15.41 -21.76 6.04
C LEU A 7 14.39 -21.95 4.91
N VAL A 8 14.39 -23.10 4.25
CA VAL A 8 13.44 -23.40 3.17
C VAL A 8 12.01 -23.25 3.65
N ARG A 9 11.70 -23.73 4.86
CA ARG A 9 10.35 -23.62 5.44
C ARG A 9 10.01 -22.20 5.87
N ALA A 10 10.95 -21.47 6.46
CA ALA A 10 10.75 -20.09 6.89
C ALA A 10 10.56 -19.11 5.71
N THR A 11 11.17 -19.38 4.54
CA THR A 11 11.17 -18.48 3.39
C THR A 11 10.36 -18.95 2.18
N GLN A 12 9.60 -20.05 2.29
CA GLN A 12 8.94 -20.72 1.16
C GLN A 12 8.10 -19.77 0.26
N ASP A 13 7.42 -18.79 0.86
CA ASP A 13 6.51 -17.88 0.15
C ASP A 13 7.11 -16.50 -0.10
N LEU A 14 8.43 -16.31 0.07
CA LEU A 14 9.07 -15.01 -0.07
C LEU A 14 9.73 -14.86 -1.46
N PRO A 15 9.84 -13.62 -1.97
CA PRO A 15 10.62 -13.33 -3.16
C PRO A 15 12.09 -13.76 -3.02
N ALA A 16 12.77 -13.94 -4.16
CA ALA A 16 14.12 -14.50 -4.20
C ALA A 16 15.15 -13.62 -3.49
N GLY A 17 15.06 -12.30 -3.63
CA GLY A 17 15.93 -11.33 -2.99
C GLY A 17 15.76 -11.32 -1.47
N VAL A 18 14.51 -11.39 -0.99
CA VAL A 18 14.22 -11.52 0.44
C VAL A 18 14.78 -12.83 0.99
N THR A 19 14.58 -13.94 0.27
CA THR A 19 15.08 -15.26 0.66
C THR A 19 16.60 -15.28 0.75
N ALA A 20 17.29 -14.71 -0.24
CA ALA A 20 18.76 -14.63 -0.25
C ALA A 20 19.28 -13.80 0.92
N ARG A 21 18.63 -12.67 1.23
CA ARG A 21 19.00 -11.82 2.36
C ARG A 21 18.80 -12.53 3.70
N VAL A 22 17.62 -13.12 3.92
CA VAL A 22 17.32 -13.85 5.16
C VAL A 22 18.27 -15.03 5.32
N LYS A 23 18.60 -15.74 4.24
CA LYS A 23 19.60 -16.81 4.26
C LYS A 23 20.98 -16.29 4.66
N ALA A 24 21.45 -15.18 4.08
CA ALA A 24 22.74 -14.60 4.43
C ALA A 24 22.80 -14.15 5.90
N ASP A 25 21.77 -13.44 6.38
CA ASP A 25 21.69 -12.96 7.77
C ASP A 25 21.61 -14.14 8.76
N THR A 26 20.85 -15.20 8.43
CA THR A 26 20.72 -16.39 9.29
C THR A 26 22.02 -17.19 9.33
N LEU A 27 22.71 -17.36 8.21
CA LEU A 27 24.00 -18.06 8.18
C LEU A 27 25.07 -17.30 8.96
N ALA A 28 25.13 -15.98 8.83
CA ALA A 28 26.02 -15.14 9.64
C ALA A 28 25.72 -15.30 11.13
N HIS A 29 24.43 -15.28 11.52
CA HIS A 29 24.04 -15.46 12.91
C HIS A 29 24.41 -16.85 13.48
N LEU A 30 24.27 -17.90 12.67
CA LEU A 30 24.66 -19.26 13.06
C LEU A 30 26.19 -19.38 13.20
N GLN A 31 26.94 -18.73 12.32
CA GLN A 31 28.40 -18.68 12.38
C GLN A 31 28.89 -17.95 13.63
N ASP A 32 28.27 -16.81 13.96
CA ASP A 32 28.58 -16.04 15.19
C ASP A 32 28.24 -16.84 16.46
N ALA A 33 27.19 -17.66 16.41
CA ALA A 33 26.79 -18.54 17.50
C ALA A 33 27.65 -19.82 17.61
N GLY A 34 28.58 -20.04 16.67
CA GLY A 34 29.43 -21.24 16.64
C GLY A 34 28.65 -22.54 16.42
N VAL A 35 27.49 -22.47 15.74
CA VAL A 35 26.62 -23.62 15.50
C VAL A 35 27.03 -24.31 14.19
N ASP A 36 27.38 -25.59 14.27
CA ASP A 36 27.68 -26.40 13.08
C ASP A 36 26.47 -26.52 12.15
N GLU A 37 26.71 -26.56 10.83
CA GLU A 37 25.66 -26.62 9.80
C GLU A 37 24.69 -27.81 9.95
N GLY A 38 25.15 -28.90 10.57
CA GLY A 38 24.37 -30.11 10.83
C GLY A 38 23.54 -30.08 12.12
N ALA A 39 23.76 -29.10 13.00
CA ALA A 39 23.13 -29.04 14.31
C ALA A 39 21.62 -28.67 14.23
N ASP A 40 20.88 -29.00 15.29
CA ASP A 40 19.49 -28.56 15.40
C ASP A 40 19.44 -27.07 15.71
N VAL A 41 18.95 -26.27 14.76
CA VAL A 41 18.90 -24.81 14.89
C VAL A 41 17.65 -24.29 15.59
N ARG A 42 16.63 -25.14 15.83
CA ARG A 42 15.36 -24.73 16.45
C ARG A 42 15.50 -24.10 17.84
N PRO A 43 16.41 -24.54 18.73
CA PRO A 43 16.59 -23.90 20.02
C PRO A 43 17.08 -22.45 19.92
N LEU A 44 17.81 -22.11 18.84
CA LEU A 44 18.37 -20.78 18.63
C LEU A 44 17.42 -19.89 17.80
N LEU A 45 16.91 -20.41 16.70
CA LEU A 45 16.10 -19.66 15.73
C LEU A 45 14.58 -19.77 15.99
N GLY A 46 14.16 -20.62 16.91
CA GLY A 46 12.75 -20.89 17.19
C GLY A 46 12.07 -21.74 16.10
N ARG A 47 10.74 -21.64 16.04
CA ARG A 47 9.93 -22.38 15.06
C ARG A 47 9.92 -21.64 13.72
N PRO A 48 10.15 -22.35 12.60
CA PRO A 48 10.20 -21.72 11.28
C PRO A 48 8.86 -21.08 10.89
N ASP A 49 7.75 -21.65 11.36
CA ASP A 49 6.40 -21.15 11.04
C ASP A 49 6.12 -19.78 11.70
N ASP A 50 6.66 -19.53 12.90
CA ASP A 50 6.54 -18.25 13.60
C ASP A 50 7.37 -17.18 12.90
N THR A 51 8.60 -17.52 12.51
CA THR A 51 9.46 -16.61 11.71
C THR A 51 8.85 -16.34 10.34
N ALA A 52 8.27 -17.33 9.67
CA ALA A 52 7.57 -17.13 8.41
C ALA A 52 6.43 -16.12 8.56
N ALA A 53 5.65 -16.18 9.64
CA ALA A 53 4.60 -15.21 9.93
C ALA A 53 5.14 -13.79 10.13
N GLU A 54 6.27 -13.64 10.84
CA GLU A 54 6.94 -12.35 11.02
C GLU A 54 7.51 -11.80 9.71
N LEU A 55 8.15 -12.65 8.89
CA LEU A 55 8.68 -12.27 7.59
C LEU A 55 7.55 -11.83 6.64
N ARG A 56 6.41 -12.53 6.63
CA ARG A 56 5.21 -12.12 5.90
C ARG A 56 4.64 -10.78 6.39
N ARG A 57 4.80 -10.43 7.67
CA ARG A 57 4.42 -9.11 8.18
C ARG A 57 5.35 -8.00 7.69
N LEU A 58 6.64 -8.30 7.51
CA LEU A 58 7.67 -7.32 7.15
C LEU A 58 7.84 -7.13 5.63
N TYR A 59 7.66 -8.20 4.86
CA TYR A 59 7.88 -8.26 3.42
C TYR A 59 6.63 -8.75 2.68
N LEU A 60 6.54 -8.46 1.39
CA LEU A 60 5.53 -9.04 0.53
C LEU A 60 5.80 -10.53 0.29
N THR A 61 4.74 -11.32 0.17
CA THR A 61 4.85 -12.70 -0.33
C THR A 61 5.12 -12.71 -1.83
N ASN A 62 5.57 -13.84 -2.37
CA ASN A 62 5.81 -14.03 -3.79
C ASN A 62 4.52 -13.87 -4.60
N ASP A 63 3.40 -14.36 -4.06
CA ASP A 63 2.07 -14.15 -4.65
C ASP A 63 1.70 -12.66 -4.69
N GLU A 64 1.84 -11.93 -3.59
CA GLU A 64 1.59 -10.47 -3.55
C GLU A 64 2.55 -9.72 -4.48
N TRP A 65 3.81 -10.14 -4.57
CA TRP A 65 4.83 -9.54 -5.43
C TRP A 65 4.49 -9.72 -6.91
N LEU A 66 4.17 -10.94 -7.32
CA LEU A 66 3.72 -11.26 -8.66
C LEU A 66 2.43 -10.51 -9.00
N GLU A 67 1.48 -10.42 -8.07
CA GLU A 67 0.25 -9.65 -8.26
C GLU A 67 0.54 -8.18 -8.57
N LEU A 68 1.55 -7.59 -7.92
CA LEU A 68 1.93 -6.20 -8.16
C LEU A 68 2.67 -5.95 -9.47
N LEU A 69 3.50 -6.91 -9.90
CA LEU A 69 4.20 -6.84 -11.17
C LEU A 69 3.26 -7.11 -12.36
N THR A 70 2.39 -8.10 -12.22
CA THR A 70 1.51 -8.58 -13.31
C THR A 70 0.14 -7.91 -13.32
N GLY A 71 -0.24 -7.25 -12.22
CA GLY A 71 -1.52 -6.58 -12.07
C GLY A 71 -2.69 -7.47 -11.62
N GLY A 72 -2.44 -8.70 -11.15
CA GLY A 72 -3.49 -9.61 -10.66
C GLY A 72 -3.35 -11.05 -11.16
N LYS A 73 -3.76 -12.03 -10.33
CA LYS A 73 -3.81 -13.47 -10.69
C LYS A 73 -4.82 -13.79 -11.82
N ASN A 74 -5.78 -12.90 -12.09
CA ASN A 74 -6.80 -13.07 -13.14
C ASN A 74 -6.69 -11.97 -14.20
N ARG A 75 -5.96 -12.26 -15.28
CA ARG A 75 -5.83 -11.44 -16.51
C ARG A 75 -7.12 -11.30 -17.34
N GLN A 76 -8.30 -11.49 -16.77
CA GLN A 76 -9.59 -11.43 -17.47
C GLN A 76 -10.41 -10.16 -17.18
N GLY A 77 -9.88 -9.20 -16.44
CA GLY A 77 -10.63 -8.00 -16.04
C GLY A 77 -9.85 -6.70 -16.06
N PHE A 78 -10.61 -5.60 -16.04
CA PHE A 78 -10.13 -4.23 -15.93
C PHE A 78 -9.24 -4.08 -14.71
N ASN A 79 -7.97 -3.71 -14.90
CA ASN A 79 -7.03 -3.57 -13.80
C ASN A 79 -7.30 -2.25 -13.06
N LEU A 80 -7.77 -2.32 -11.82
CA LEU A 80 -7.98 -1.16 -10.94
C LEU A 80 -6.74 -0.27 -10.82
N SER A 81 -5.55 -0.84 -11.02
CA SER A 81 -4.32 -0.06 -10.99
C SER A 81 -4.06 0.74 -12.28
N ASP A 82 -4.74 0.46 -13.40
CA ASP A 82 -4.78 1.28 -14.63
C ASP A 82 -5.85 2.38 -14.56
N TRP A 83 -6.78 2.27 -13.60
CA TRP A 83 -7.80 3.27 -13.34
C TRP A 83 -7.26 4.70 -13.15
N PRO A 84 -6.09 4.97 -12.53
CA PRO A 84 -5.58 6.34 -12.41
C PRO A 84 -5.30 7.01 -13.76
N LEU A 85 -4.98 6.24 -14.81
CA LEU A 85 -4.69 6.78 -16.15
C LEU A 85 -5.98 7.27 -16.84
N LEU A 86 -7.08 6.54 -16.64
CA LEU A 86 -8.40 6.84 -17.24
C LEU A 86 -9.28 7.71 -16.33
N GLY A 87 -9.11 7.54 -15.02
CA GLY A 87 -9.87 8.19 -13.97
C GLY A 87 -9.37 9.59 -13.68
N ALA A 88 -8.07 9.89 -13.76
CA ALA A 88 -7.56 11.24 -13.45
C ALA A 88 -8.18 12.32 -14.35
N PRO A 89 -8.31 12.14 -15.69
CA PRO A 89 -9.06 13.07 -16.53
C PRO A 89 -10.53 13.18 -16.14
N MET A 90 -11.18 12.06 -15.82
CA MET A 90 -12.59 12.01 -15.40
C MET A 90 -12.81 12.72 -14.07
N LEU A 91 -11.88 12.60 -13.12
CA LEU A 91 -11.98 13.21 -11.79
C LEU A 91 -11.62 14.70 -11.86
N LEU A 92 -10.66 15.10 -12.70
CA LEU A 92 -10.45 16.52 -13.04
C LEU A 92 -11.69 17.12 -13.72
N TRP A 93 -12.34 16.38 -14.62
CA TRP A 93 -13.61 16.79 -15.23
C TRP A 93 -14.77 16.84 -14.23
N LEU A 94 -14.87 15.88 -13.30
CA LEU A 94 -15.90 15.85 -12.27
C LEU A 94 -15.73 17.03 -11.29
N VAL A 95 -14.49 17.34 -10.92
CA VAL A 95 -14.15 18.51 -10.10
C VAL A 95 -14.48 19.80 -10.85
N SER A 96 -14.24 19.89 -12.17
CA SER A 96 -14.53 21.10 -12.95
C SER A 96 -16.02 21.27 -13.32
N SER A 97 -16.77 20.17 -13.44
CA SER A 97 -18.19 20.17 -13.87
C SER A 97 -19.20 20.13 -12.72
N SER A 98 -18.78 19.72 -11.52
CA SER A 98 -19.62 19.85 -10.34
C SER A 98 -20.05 21.31 -10.17
N ASN A 99 -21.35 21.57 -10.03
CA ASN A 99 -21.90 22.92 -9.99
C ASN A 99 -21.83 23.48 -8.55
N ASP A 100 -21.61 24.79 -8.39
CA ASP A 100 -21.53 25.48 -7.08
C ASP A 100 -22.83 25.46 -6.26
N ALA A 101 -23.92 24.97 -6.85
CA ALA A 101 -25.25 24.98 -6.25
C ALA A 101 -25.41 24.15 -4.96
N PHE A 102 -24.53 23.18 -4.69
CA PHE A 102 -24.64 22.30 -3.52
C PHE A 102 -23.81 22.72 -2.30
N PHE A 103 -22.83 23.61 -2.47
CA PHE A 103 -21.93 24.03 -1.39
C PHE A 103 -22.05 25.53 -1.17
N HIS A 104 -23.03 25.96 -0.37
CA HIS A 104 -23.08 27.30 0.21
C HIS A 104 -21.98 27.46 1.27
N VAL A 105 -20.73 27.46 0.82
CA VAL A 105 -19.54 27.63 1.65
C VAL A 105 -18.92 28.97 1.26
N PRO A 106 -18.68 29.91 2.19
CA PRO A 106 -18.27 31.29 1.88
C PRO A 106 -16.84 31.43 1.33
N PHE A 107 -16.17 30.30 1.04
CA PHE A 107 -14.78 30.26 0.59
C PHE A 107 -14.72 30.20 -0.94
N HIS A 108 -14.65 31.36 -1.59
CA HIS A 108 -14.38 31.48 -3.02
C HIS A 108 -12.87 31.41 -3.31
N GLY A 109 -12.48 30.79 -4.43
CA GLY A 109 -11.07 30.70 -4.89
C GLY A 109 -10.36 29.39 -4.54
N VAL A 110 -9.03 29.42 -4.35
CA VAL A 110 -8.17 28.24 -4.05
C VAL A 110 -8.60 27.52 -2.75
N TRP A 111 -9.28 28.24 -1.85
CA TRP A 111 -9.82 27.72 -0.58
C TRP A 111 -11.21 27.08 -0.70
N SER A 112 -11.80 27.08 -1.91
CA SER A 112 -12.97 26.24 -2.19
C SER A 112 -12.60 24.76 -2.07
N VAL A 113 -13.58 23.91 -1.78
CA VAL A 113 -13.39 22.44 -1.73
C VAL A 113 -12.75 21.93 -3.03
N ARG A 114 -13.14 22.50 -4.18
CA ARG A 114 -12.53 22.19 -5.49
C ARG A 114 -11.05 22.58 -5.56
N GLY A 115 -10.72 23.81 -5.13
CA GLY A 115 -9.34 24.30 -5.09
C GLY A 115 -8.44 23.44 -4.20
N LEU A 116 -8.95 23.04 -3.03
CA LEU A 116 -8.25 22.14 -2.10
C LEU A 116 -8.06 20.73 -2.68
N LEU A 117 -9.08 20.16 -3.33
CA LEU A 117 -8.97 18.86 -4.00
C LEU A 117 -7.97 18.92 -5.16
N LEU A 118 -7.98 19.98 -5.96
CA LEU A 118 -7.05 20.16 -7.07
C LEU A 118 -5.61 20.35 -6.56
N LEU A 119 -5.42 21.17 -5.53
CA LEU A 119 -4.12 21.33 -4.85
C LEU A 119 -3.62 19.98 -4.32
N LEU A 120 -4.49 19.20 -3.66
CA LEU A 120 -4.16 17.88 -3.13
C LEU A 120 -3.71 16.92 -4.24
N VAL A 121 -4.40 16.92 -5.39
CA VAL A 121 -4.02 16.11 -6.56
C VAL A 121 -2.66 16.55 -7.10
N VAL A 122 -2.43 17.85 -7.32
CA VAL A 122 -1.17 18.37 -7.85
C VAL A 122 0.00 18.07 -6.91
N VAL A 123 -0.16 18.34 -5.61
CA VAL A 123 0.85 18.07 -4.59
C VAL A 123 1.16 16.57 -4.52
N THR A 124 0.14 15.71 -4.58
CA THR A 124 0.34 14.25 -4.64
C THR A 124 1.12 13.85 -5.89
N LEU A 125 0.73 14.35 -7.06
CA LEU A 125 1.39 14.01 -8.32
C LEU A 125 2.87 14.39 -8.28
N TRP A 126 3.18 15.56 -7.69
CA TRP A 126 4.53 16.06 -7.47
C TRP A 126 5.32 15.22 -6.46
N LEU A 127 4.79 15.00 -5.25
CA LEU A 127 5.43 14.20 -4.20
C LEU A 127 5.71 12.75 -4.65
N THR A 128 4.82 12.17 -5.45
CA THR A 128 4.95 10.79 -5.92
C THR A 128 5.89 10.62 -7.11
N GLN A 129 6.44 11.70 -7.70
CA GLN A 129 7.32 11.58 -8.89
C GLN A 129 8.62 10.84 -8.59
N ARG A 130 9.18 11.03 -7.39
CA ARG A 130 10.45 10.42 -6.96
C ARG A 130 10.29 8.98 -6.47
N LEU A 131 9.06 8.47 -6.38
CA LEU A 131 8.80 7.10 -5.94
C LEU A 131 8.99 6.10 -7.08
N HIS A 132 9.41 4.89 -6.73
CA HIS A 132 9.42 3.75 -7.65
C HIS A 132 8.05 3.61 -8.38
N PRO A 133 8.00 3.29 -9.69
CA PRO A 133 6.77 3.28 -10.48
C PRO A 133 5.60 2.51 -9.83
N VAL A 134 5.89 1.37 -9.21
CA VAL A 134 4.89 0.55 -8.50
C VAL A 134 4.31 1.29 -7.29
N ARG A 135 5.17 1.91 -6.46
CA ARG A 135 4.75 2.71 -5.29
C ARG A 135 3.96 3.95 -5.72
N ARG A 136 4.44 4.64 -6.76
CA ARG A 136 3.78 5.80 -7.36
C ARG A 136 2.35 5.47 -7.82
N ARG A 137 2.15 4.33 -8.49
CA ARG A 137 0.82 3.86 -8.94
C ARG A 137 -0.14 3.65 -7.77
N LYS A 138 0.31 2.97 -6.71
CA LYS A 138 -0.49 2.72 -5.50
C LYS A 138 -0.88 4.00 -4.77
N TRP A 139 0.06 4.92 -4.58
CA TRP A 139 -0.20 6.19 -3.91
C TRP A 139 -1.15 7.07 -4.71
N ARG A 140 -1.00 7.13 -6.03
CA ARG A 140 -1.94 7.84 -6.90
C ARG A 140 -3.34 7.24 -6.86
N LEU A 141 -3.46 5.91 -6.86
CA LEU A 141 -4.76 5.23 -6.72
C LEU A 141 -5.42 5.51 -5.36
N TRP A 142 -4.65 5.46 -4.26
CA TRP A 142 -5.17 5.81 -2.93
C TRP A 142 -5.70 7.23 -2.89
N MET A 143 -4.92 8.19 -3.40
CA MET A 143 -5.33 9.59 -3.45
C MET A 143 -6.54 9.83 -4.35
N PHE A 144 -6.65 9.07 -5.44
CA PHE A 144 -7.83 9.06 -6.28
C PHE A 144 -9.08 8.59 -5.51
N MET A 145 -8.98 7.49 -4.77
CA MET A 145 -10.08 7.00 -3.93
C MET A 145 -10.48 8.02 -2.87
N VAL A 146 -9.51 8.67 -2.23
CA VAL A 146 -9.77 9.76 -1.27
C VAL A 146 -10.55 10.89 -1.95
N CYS A 147 -10.08 11.40 -3.09
CA CYS A 147 -10.76 12.49 -3.80
C CYS A 147 -12.17 12.09 -4.24
N PHE A 148 -12.34 10.88 -4.78
CA PHE A 148 -13.65 10.35 -5.17
C PHE A 148 -14.61 10.29 -3.98
N MET A 149 -14.15 9.79 -2.83
CA MET A 149 -14.93 9.74 -1.60
C MET A 149 -15.35 11.14 -1.13
N PHE A 150 -14.46 12.13 -1.19
CA PHE A 150 -14.78 13.52 -0.85
C PHE A 150 -15.81 14.14 -1.79
N ILE A 151 -15.78 13.80 -3.09
CA ILE A 151 -16.78 14.29 -4.05
C ILE A 151 -18.15 13.65 -3.79
N GLN A 152 -18.20 12.35 -3.48
CA GLN A 152 -19.44 11.65 -3.15
C GLN A 152 -19.95 11.93 -1.72
N TRP A 153 -19.15 12.63 -0.92
CA TRP A 153 -19.42 12.86 0.48
C TRP A 153 -20.78 13.51 0.76
N PRO A 154 -21.18 14.61 0.09
CA PRO A 154 -22.48 15.25 0.35
C PRO A 154 -23.64 14.29 0.14
N THR A 155 -23.65 13.58 -1.00
CA THR A 155 -24.66 12.59 -1.35
C THR A 155 -24.72 11.46 -0.32
N ALA A 156 -23.55 10.95 0.11
CA ALA A 156 -23.48 9.93 1.14
C ALA A 156 -23.99 10.44 2.49
N THR A 157 -23.69 11.69 2.86
CA THR A 157 -24.17 12.30 4.11
C THR A 157 -25.67 12.56 4.11
N GLU A 158 -26.23 12.93 2.97
CA GLU A 158 -27.66 13.13 2.80
C GLU A 158 -28.40 11.79 2.95
N LEU A 159 -27.91 10.74 2.27
CA LEU A 159 -28.50 9.41 2.31
C LEU A 159 -28.42 8.74 3.69
N LEU A 160 -27.25 8.80 4.34
CA LEU A 160 -26.98 8.03 5.56
C LEU A 160 -27.30 8.79 6.85
N PHE A 161 -27.19 10.12 6.83
CA PHE A 161 -27.31 10.95 8.03
C PHE A 161 -28.37 12.05 7.90
N GLY A 162 -29.21 12.00 6.85
CA GLY A 162 -30.28 12.98 6.63
C GLY A 162 -29.77 14.41 6.50
N GLY A 163 -28.58 14.59 5.91
CA GLY A 163 -27.94 15.90 5.73
C GLY A 163 -27.20 16.43 6.96
N ARG A 164 -27.14 15.68 8.07
CA ARG A 164 -26.37 16.05 9.27
C ARG A 164 -24.88 15.76 9.08
N SER A 165 -24.21 16.62 8.31
CA SER A 165 -22.79 16.49 7.95
C SER A 165 -21.84 16.34 9.15
N TRP A 166 -22.14 16.96 10.29
CA TRP A 166 -21.31 16.88 11.50
C TRP A 166 -21.22 15.46 12.10
N LEU A 167 -22.27 14.63 11.96
CA LEU A 167 -22.26 13.23 12.39
C LEU A 167 -21.42 12.34 11.48
N ALA A 168 -21.30 12.74 10.23
CA ALA A 168 -20.54 12.01 9.23
C ALA A 168 -19.04 12.30 9.34
N LEU A 169 -18.64 13.49 9.81
CA LEU A 169 -17.23 13.87 9.93
C LEU A 169 -16.36 12.85 10.71
N PRO A 170 -16.76 12.37 11.90
CA PRO A 170 -16.01 11.32 12.60
C PRO A 170 -15.82 10.04 11.76
N VAL A 171 -16.82 9.64 11.00
CA VAL A 171 -16.76 8.44 10.15
C VAL A 171 -15.75 8.65 9.01
N LEU A 172 -15.76 9.81 8.36
CA LEU A 172 -14.78 10.15 7.33
C LEU A 172 -13.36 10.19 7.90
N THR A 173 -13.17 10.82 9.06
CA THR A 173 -11.86 10.92 9.70
C THR A 173 -11.33 9.54 10.09
N LEU A 174 -12.17 8.68 10.68
CA LEU A 174 -11.80 7.31 11.01
C LEU A 174 -11.44 6.49 9.77
N TRP A 175 -12.23 6.62 8.70
CA TRP A 175 -11.96 5.95 7.43
C TRP A 175 -10.63 6.41 6.82
N LEU A 176 -10.36 7.71 6.78
CA LEU A 176 -9.11 8.27 6.29
C LEU A 176 -7.92 7.81 7.14
N ALA A 177 -8.04 7.85 8.46
CA ALA A 177 -6.98 7.44 9.37
C ALA A 177 -6.68 5.94 9.24
N TYR A 178 -7.72 5.10 9.22
CA TYR A 178 -7.57 3.66 9.06
C TYR A 178 -7.00 3.30 7.69
N GLY A 179 -7.58 3.84 6.61
CA GLY A 179 -7.14 3.56 5.25
C GLY A 179 -5.70 4.03 5.00
N THR A 180 -5.34 5.22 5.49
CA THR A 180 -3.96 5.74 5.39
C THR A 180 -2.99 4.87 6.19
N ARG A 181 -3.36 4.43 7.40
CA ARG A 181 -2.53 3.52 8.22
C ARG A 181 -2.29 2.19 7.51
N VAL A 182 -3.33 1.59 6.93
CA VAL A 182 -3.22 0.35 6.17
C VAL A 182 -2.33 0.55 4.93
N GLN A 183 -2.51 1.67 4.22
CA GLN A 183 -1.74 1.99 3.03
C GLN A 183 -0.25 2.22 3.35
N LEU A 184 0.06 2.92 4.44
CA LEU A 184 1.44 3.12 4.92
C LEU A 184 2.10 1.79 5.29
N GLY A 185 1.37 0.89 5.97
CA GLY A 185 1.87 -0.45 6.29
C GLY A 185 2.19 -1.26 5.02
N ARG A 186 1.30 -1.23 4.03
CA ARG A 186 1.51 -1.88 2.72
C ARG A 186 2.67 -1.27 1.93
N ASP A 187 2.82 0.05 1.96
CA ASP A 187 3.91 0.75 1.28
C ASP A 187 5.27 0.47 1.94
N ALA A 188 5.33 0.38 3.27
CA ALA A 188 6.54 0.01 4.00
C ALA A 188 7.00 -1.41 3.65
N ARG A 189 6.08 -2.38 3.60
CA ARG A 189 6.37 -3.76 3.12
C ARG A 189 6.91 -3.74 1.69
N LEU A 190 6.21 -3.04 0.79
CA LEU A 190 6.61 -2.91 -0.62
C LEU A 190 7.98 -2.24 -0.78
N ALA A 191 8.28 -1.18 -0.05
CA ALA A 191 9.56 -0.48 -0.12
C ALA A 191 10.72 -1.37 0.32
N ARG A 192 10.54 -2.16 1.40
CA ARG A 192 11.55 -3.12 1.87
C ARG A 192 11.79 -4.24 0.87
N THR A 193 10.73 -4.81 0.30
CA THR A 193 10.86 -5.85 -0.72
C THR A 193 11.52 -5.30 -1.98
N LEU A 194 11.15 -4.09 -2.43
CA LEU A 194 11.76 -3.44 -3.60
C LEU A 194 13.25 -3.18 -3.43
N ALA A 195 13.69 -2.76 -2.24
CA ALA A 195 15.11 -2.53 -1.97
C ALA A 195 15.93 -3.81 -2.16
N LEU A 196 15.41 -4.97 -1.74
CA LEU A 196 16.11 -6.24 -1.83
C LEU A 196 16.05 -6.88 -3.22
N GLU A 197 14.93 -6.75 -3.93
CA GLU A 197 14.81 -7.25 -5.31
C GLU A 197 15.58 -6.37 -6.31
N GLY A 198 15.65 -5.05 -6.08
CA GLY A 198 16.39 -4.12 -6.93
C GLY A 198 17.91 -4.21 -6.81
N GLU A 199 18.44 -4.79 -5.72
CA GLU A 199 19.87 -5.08 -5.55
C GLU A 199 20.33 -6.33 -6.34
N GLN A 200 19.39 -7.16 -6.82
CA GLN A 200 19.67 -8.40 -7.55
C GLN A 200 19.44 -8.32 -9.07
N ALA A 201 18.93 -7.18 -9.56
CA ALA A 201 18.67 -6.92 -10.99
C ALA A 201 19.71 -5.98 -11.59
#